data_AF-A0A7Y9J3H5-F1
#
_entry.id   AF-A0A7Y9J3H5-F1
#
_cell.length_a   1.000
_cell.length_b   1.000
_cell.length_c   1.000
_cell.angle_alpha   90.00
_cell.angle_beta   90.00
_cell.angle_gamma   90.00
#
_symmetry.space_group_name_H-M   'P 1'
#
loop_
_entity.id
_entity.type
_entity.pdbx_description
1 polymer ?
#
loop_
_entity_poly.entity_id
_entity_poly.type
_entity_poly.pdbx_seq_one_letter_code
_entity_poly.pdbx_strand_id
1 'polypeptide(L)'
;MDNVLTLPDDGPLLDGERAALDVLGHAFGLGAHTVVVPVARLAPDFFALRTGIAGAITQKFAQYGVRLVVVGEPATTAGPVADWTREANRGRDLWFVADESELEARLRP
;
A
#
# COMPACT_ATOMS: atom_id res chain seq x y z
N MET A 1 11.85 6.71 15.28
CA MET A 1 12.05 5.88 14.09
C MET A 1 10.76 5.12 13.89
N ASP A 2 9.99 5.48 12.87
CA ASP A 2 8.75 4.78 12.58
C ASP A 2 9.12 3.37 12.11
N ASN A 3 8.65 2.34 12.81
CA ASN A 3 8.97 0.96 12.45
C ASN A 3 8.23 0.59 11.16
N VAL A 4 8.91 -0.14 10.27
CA VAL A 4 8.42 -0.50 8.93
C VAL A 4 8.24 -2.02 8.86
N LEU A 5 7.06 -2.46 8.44
CA LEU A 5 6.77 -3.86 8.13
C LEU A 5 6.79 -4.05 6.62
N THR A 6 7.73 -4.82 6.10
CA THR A 6 7.75 -5.26 4.69
C THR A 6 7.15 -6.64 4.57
N LEU A 7 6.13 -6.78 3.72
CA LEU A 7 5.57 -8.08 3.37
C LEU A 7 6.42 -8.74 2.27
N PRO A 8 6.63 -10.07 2.33
CA PRO A 8 7.29 -10.78 1.26
C PRO A 8 6.39 -10.88 0.02
N ASP A 9 7.02 -11.06 -1.15
CA ASP A 9 6.34 -11.21 -2.43
C ASP A 9 5.37 -12.40 -2.44
N ASP A 10 5.71 -13.47 -1.72
CA ASP A 10 4.88 -14.66 -1.58
C ASP A 10 3.93 -14.55 -0.37
N GLY A 11 2.66 -14.89 -0.61
CA GLY A 11 1.65 -15.04 0.44
C GLY A 11 0.26 -14.53 0.02
N PRO A 12 -0.68 -14.45 0.97
CA PRO A 12 -2.08 -14.10 0.67
C PRO A 12 -2.22 -12.74 -0.01
N LEU A 13 -3.06 -12.67 -1.04
CA LEU A 13 -3.37 -11.40 -1.70
C LEU A 13 -4.10 -10.45 -0.75
N LEU A 14 -3.87 -9.16 -0.95
CA LEU A 14 -4.64 -8.07 -0.38
C LEU A 14 -5.85 -7.84 -1.30
N ASP A 15 -6.92 -8.59 -1.06
CA ASP A 15 -8.11 -8.67 -1.91
C ASP A 15 -9.34 -7.94 -1.34
N GLY A 16 -9.21 -7.35 -0.15
CA GLY A 16 -10.29 -6.58 0.47
C GLY A 16 -10.03 -6.21 1.92
N GLU A 17 -11.07 -5.76 2.61
CA GLU A 17 -10.99 -5.25 3.98
C GLU A 17 -10.46 -6.27 4.98
N ARG A 18 -10.84 -7.55 4.85
CA ARG A 18 -10.40 -8.59 5.78
C ARG A 18 -8.89 -8.81 5.71
N ALA A 19 -8.35 -8.98 4.50
CA ALA A 19 -6.91 -9.10 4.30
C ALA A 19 -6.16 -7.84 4.79
N ALA A 20 -6.73 -6.65 4.60
CA ALA A 20 -6.16 -5.41 5.14
C ALA A 20 -6.11 -5.40 6.67
N LEU A 21 -7.18 -5.84 7.34
CA LEU A 21 -7.23 -5.94 8.80
C LEU A 21 -6.23 -6.97 9.34
N ASP A 22 -6.04 -8.11 8.65
CA ASP A 22 -5.06 -9.12 9.04
C ASP A 22 -3.63 -8.55 8.97
N VAL A 23 -3.31 -7.79 7.92
CA VAL A 23 -2.02 -7.10 7.77
C VAL A 23 -1.83 -6.02 8.83
N LEU A 24 -2.87 -5.23 9.13
CA LEU A 24 -2.84 -4.22 10.18
C LEU A 24 -2.60 -4.84 11.56
N GLY A 25 -3.23 -5.98 11.85
CA GLY A 25 -2.98 -6.74 13.08
C GLY A 25 -1.52 -7.15 13.23
N HIS A 26 -0.90 -7.61 12.14
CA HIS A 26 0.53 -7.94 12.13
C HIS A 26 1.41 -6.70 12.34
N ALA A 27 1.10 -5.60 11.65
CA ALA A 27 1.81 -4.33 11.82
C ALA A 27 1.77 -3.85 13.27
N PHE A 28 0.60 -3.88 13.92
CA PHE A 28 0.46 -3.50 15.32
C PHE A 28 1.20 -4.43 16.27
N GLY A 29 1.21 -5.74 16.02
CA GLY A 29 2.00 -6.69 16.80
C GLY A 29 3.50 -6.38 16.80
N LEU A 30 3.99 -5.74 15.74
CA LEU A 30 5.38 -5.30 15.59
C LEU A 30 5.59 -3.81 15.94
N GLY A 31 4.54 -3.07 16.26
CA GLY A 31 4.62 -1.61 16.45
C GLY A 31 4.99 -0.85 15.17
N ALA A 32 4.69 -1.40 13.99
CA ALA A 32 4.95 -0.77 12.70
C ALA A 32 3.89 0.29 12.36
N HIS A 33 4.34 1.44 11.86
CA HIS A 33 3.49 2.55 11.42
C HIS A 33 3.53 2.76 9.90
N THR A 34 4.35 1.98 9.20
CA THR A 34 4.39 1.89 7.74
C THR A 34 4.37 0.42 7.36
N VAL A 35 3.54 0.05 6.40
CA VAL A 35 3.49 -1.28 5.80
C VAL A 35 3.84 -1.17 4.33
N VAL A 36 4.83 -1.94 3.93
CA VAL A 36 5.30 -2.06 2.55
C VAL A 36 4.73 -3.35 1.96
N VAL A 37 3.95 -3.20 0.90
CA VAL A 37 3.25 -4.28 0.21
C VAL A 37 3.78 -4.36 -1.23
N PRO A 38 4.38 -5.48 -1.64
CA PRO A 38 4.75 -5.67 -3.04
C PRO A 38 3.52 -5.63 -3.94
N VAL A 39 3.65 -5.07 -5.14
CA VAL A 39 2.56 -5.00 -6.12
C VAL A 39 1.98 -6.40 -6.45
N ALA A 40 2.82 -7.44 -6.38
CA ALA A 40 2.44 -8.84 -6.57
C ALA A 40 1.43 -9.36 -5.52
N ARG A 41 1.35 -8.72 -4.35
CA ARG A 41 0.38 -9.02 -3.30
C ARG A 41 -0.96 -8.34 -3.51
N LEU A 42 -1.10 -7.44 -4.47
CA LEU A 42 -2.37 -6.76 -4.75
C LEU A 42 -3.23 -7.61 -5.70
N ALA A 43 -4.49 -7.86 -5.33
CA ALA A 43 -5.42 -8.53 -6.22
C ALA A 43 -5.68 -7.67 -7.48
N PRO A 44 -5.94 -8.26 -8.66
CA PRO A 44 -6.23 -7.51 -9.88
C PRO A 44 -7.35 -6.46 -9.72
N ASP A 45 -8.36 -6.76 -8.90
CA ASP A 45 -9.49 -5.87 -8.64
C ASP A 45 -9.11 -4.61 -7.85
N PHE A 46 -7.93 -4.57 -7.22
CA PHE A 46 -7.37 -3.37 -6.61
C PHE A 46 -7.19 -2.26 -7.68
N PHE A 47 -6.71 -2.61 -8.87
CA PHE A 47 -6.51 -1.67 -9.97
C PHE A 47 -7.81 -1.37 -10.73
N ALA A 48 -8.85 -2.15 -10.53
CA ALA A 48 -10.17 -1.90 -11.09
C ALA A 48 -10.96 -0.89 -10.25
N LEU A 49 -10.51 0.37 -10.15
CA LEU A 49 -10.99 1.39 -9.18
C LEU A 49 -12.52 1.48 -8.98
N ARG A 50 -13.32 1.19 -10.02
CA ARG A 50 -14.79 1.12 -9.94
C ARG A 50 -15.33 0.07 -8.95
N THR A 51 -14.54 -0.93 -8.58
CA THR A 51 -14.91 -1.97 -7.60
C THR A 51 -14.97 -1.43 -6.18
N GLY A 52 -14.28 -0.31 -5.92
CA GLY A 52 -14.14 0.26 -4.58
C GLY A 52 -13.15 -0.48 -3.67
N ILE A 53 -12.55 -1.58 -4.11
CA ILE A 53 -11.65 -2.42 -3.28
C ILE A 53 -10.41 -1.64 -2.83
N ALA A 54 -9.75 -0.94 -3.76
CA ALA A 54 -8.61 -0.07 -3.42
C ALA A 54 -8.98 0.99 -2.38
N GLY A 55 -10.14 1.64 -2.54
CA GLY A 55 -10.66 2.61 -1.57
C GLY A 55 -10.88 1.99 -0.19
N ALA A 56 -11.54 0.84 -0.13
CA ALA A 56 -11.83 0.14 1.12
C ALA A 56 -10.53 -0.28 1.85
N ILE A 57 -9.54 -0.83 1.14
CA ILE A 57 -8.25 -1.20 1.71
C ILE A 57 -7.52 0.04 2.23
N THR A 58 -7.31 1.05 1.39
CA THR A 58 -6.55 2.26 1.74
C THR A 58 -7.20 3.03 2.90
N GLN A 59 -8.53 3.07 2.94
CA GLN A 59 -9.28 3.67 4.04
C GLN A 59 -9.03 2.96 5.38
N LYS A 60 -8.87 1.63 5.41
CA LYS A 60 -8.48 0.93 6.66
C LYS A 60 -7.11 1.40 7.13
N PHE A 61 -6.10 1.40 6.26
CA PHE A 61 -4.76 1.85 6.63
C PHE A 61 -4.78 3.28 7.21
N ALA A 62 -5.46 4.21 6.54
CA ALA A 62 -5.63 5.58 7.03
C ALA A 62 -6.39 5.67 8.37
N GLN A 63 -7.52 4.95 8.51
CA GLN A 63 -8.32 4.92 9.74
C GLN A 63 -7.51 4.47 10.96
N TYR A 64 -6.59 3.53 10.74
CA TYR A 64 -5.76 2.94 11.77
C TYR A 64 -4.40 3.66 11.95
N GLY A 65 -4.17 4.76 11.21
CA GLY A 65 -2.96 5.56 11.34
C GLY A 65 -1.68 4.85 10.86
N VAL A 66 -1.82 3.90 9.94
CA VAL A 66 -0.71 3.15 9.34
C VAL A 66 -0.56 3.57 7.89
N ARG A 67 0.64 3.99 7.50
CA ARG A 67 0.94 4.30 6.10
C ARG A 67 0.99 3.01 5.28
N LEU A 68 0.29 2.98 4.16
CA LEU A 68 0.44 1.94 3.14
C LEU A 68 1.44 2.40 2.09
N VAL A 69 2.43 1.56 1.78
CA VAL A 69 3.35 1.74 0.66
C VAL A 69 3.21 0.54 -0.26
N VAL A 70 2.94 0.78 -1.53
CA VAL A 70 3.00 -0.23 -2.58
C VAL A 70 4.35 -0.11 -3.28
N VAL A 71 5.13 -1.19 -3.30
CA VAL A 71 6.43 -1.25 -3.99
C VAL A 71 6.30 -2.07 -5.26
N GLY A 72 6.84 -1.53 -6.36
CA GLY A 72 6.82 -2.13 -7.68
C GLY A 72 5.94 -1.33 -8.65
N GLU A 73 6.12 -1.59 -9.94
CA GLU A 73 5.43 -0.85 -10.99
C GLU A 73 3.93 -1.24 -11.06
N PRO A 74 2.99 -0.29 -10.91
CA PRO A 74 1.59 -0.55 -11.22
C PRO A 74 1.44 -0.83 -12.72
N ALA A 75 0.51 -1.70 -13.08
CA ALA A 75 0.36 -2.26 -14.42
C ALA A 75 0.09 -1.26 -15.57
N THR A 76 -0.07 0.04 -15.28
CA THR A 76 -0.31 1.07 -16.29
C THR A 76 0.32 2.41 -15.92
N THR A 77 0.87 3.10 -16.92
CA THR A 77 1.42 4.46 -16.82
C THR A 77 0.43 5.55 -17.24
N ALA A 78 -0.77 5.17 -17.68
CA ALA A 78 -1.83 6.08 -18.13
C ALA A 78 -3.22 5.69 -17.60
N GLY A 79 -4.14 6.67 -17.61
CA GLY A 79 -5.54 6.50 -17.21
C GLY A 79 -5.78 6.60 -15.70
N PRO A 80 -6.99 6.20 -15.23
CA PRO A 80 -7.45 6.47 -13.88
C PRO A 80 -6.55 5.94 -12.77
N VAL A 81 -5.92 4.77 -12.98
CA VAL A 81 -4.96 4.19 -12.02
C VAL A 81 -3.71 5.06 -11.92
N ALA A 82 -3.15 5.52 -13.05
CA ALA A 82 -1.98 6.38 -13.05
C ALA A 82 -2.28 7.75 -12.42
N ASP A 83 -3.47 8.32 -12.68
CA ASP A 83 -3.93 9.55 -12.04
C ASP A 83 -4.08 9.38 -10.52
N TRP A 84 -4.70 8.28 -10.09
CA TRP A 84 -4.87 7.96 -8.68
C TRP A 84 -3.54 7.74 -7.96
N THR A 85 -2.60 7.00 -8.58
CA THR A 85 -1.24 6.81 -8.06
C THR A 85 -0.51 8.13 -7.88
N ARG A 86 -0.58 9.04 -8.86
CA ARG A 86 0.02 10.38 -8.75
C ARG A 86 -0.57 11.20 -7.62
N GLU A 87 -1.89 11.15 -7.45
CA GLU A 87 -2.58 11.87 -6.38
C GLU A 87 -2.25 11.28 -5.00
N ALA A 88 -2.28 9.96 -4.86
CA ALA A 88 -1.87 9.26 -3.65
C ALA A 88 -0.45 9.65 -3.22
N ASN A 89 0.48 9.69 -4.17
CA ASN A 89 1.86 10.12 -3.96
C ASN A 89 2.03 11.60 -3.56
N ARG A 90 0.99 12.41 -3.48
CA ARG A 90 1.04 13.75 -2.84
C ARG A 90 0.60 13.71 -1.38
N GLY A 91 -0.11 12.67 -0.97
CA GLY A 91 -0.61 12.46 0.38
C GLY A 91 0.41 11.80 1.32
N ARG A 92 -0.03 11.57 2.57
CA ARG A 92 0.78 10.97 3.64
C ARG A 92 0.48 9.49 3.89
N ASP A 93 -0.70 9.02 3.50
CA ASP A 93 -1.24 7.73 3.95
C ASP A 93 -1.00 6.58 2.96
N LEU A 94 -0.85 6.89 1.67
CA LEU A 94 -0.63 5.91 0.61
C LEU A 94 0.47 6.38 -0.33
N TRP A 95 1.52 5.57 -0.49
CA TRP A 95 2.54 5.79 -1.50
C TRP A 95 2.66 4.61 -2.45
N PHE A 96 3.04 4.91 -3.69
CA PHE A 96 3.49 3.97 -4.70
C PHE A 96 4.90 4.36 -5.08
N VAL A 97 5.83 3.41 -5.00
CA VAL A 97 7.25 3.61 -5.32
C VAL A 97 7.74 2.46 -6.18
N ALA A 98 8.71 2.73 -7.04
CA ALA A 98 9.25 1.73 -7.97
C ALA A 98 10.00 0.61 -7.24
N ASP A 99 10.77 0.96 -6.21
CA ASP A 99 11.66 0.05 -5.51
C ASP A 99 11.96 0.51 -4.06
N GLU A 100 12.76 -0.29 -3.35
CA GLU A 100 13.22 0.00 -2.00
C GLU A 100 14.09 1.27 -1.92
N SER A 101 14.85 1.59 -2.98
CA SER A 101 15.71 2.77 -2.99
C SER A 101 14.88 4.06 -3.02
N GLU A 102 13.81 4.09 -3.81
CA GLU A 102 12.85 5.21 -3.81
C GLU A 102 12.13 5.31 -2.46
N LEU A 103 11.73 4.18 -1.86
CA LEU A 103 11.13 4.16 -0.52
C LEU A 103 12.06 4.79 0.52
N GLU A 104 13.32 4.35 0.56
CA GLU A 104 14.31 4.88 1.50
C GLU A 104 14.53 6.38 1.30
N ALA A 105 14.63 6.84 0.05
CA ALA A 105 14.77 8.26 -0.26
C ALA A 105 13.58 9.08 0.25
N ARG A 106 12.36 8.52 0.15
CA ARG A 106 11.11 9.17 0.54
C ARG A 106 10.84 9.16 2.05
N LEU A 107 11.39 8.20 2.78
CA LEU A 107 11.32 8.13 4.24
C LEU A 107 12.32 9.05 4.94
N ARG A 108 13.30 9.61 4.22
CA ARG A 108 14.25 10.58 4.78
C ARG A 108 13.54 11.90 5.12
N PRO A 109 13.93 12.58 6.21
CA PRO A 109 13.40 13.89 6.59
C PRO A 109 13.64 14.99 5.55
#